data_AF-A0A7C3C8I6-F1
#
_entry.id   AF-A0A7C3C8I6-F1
#
_cell.length_a   1.000
_cell.length_b   1.000
_cell.length_c   1.000
_cell.angle_alpha   90.00
_cell.angle_beta   90.00
_cell.angle_gamma   90.00
#
_symmetry.space_group_name_H-M   'P 1'
#
loop_
_entity.id
_entity.type
_entity.pdbx_description
1 polymer ?
#
loop_
_entity_poly.entity_id
_entity_poly.type
_entity_poly.pdbx_seq_one_letter_code
_entity_poly.pdbx_strand_id
1 'polypeptide(L)'
;MKAPTKRGTGSELPPEASADREIDAFIEQVRAMPQKTAGGARGRLIFSMDATMSRQPTWDRAQHLQARMFEETARIGGLDVQLVFYRGFNECKASKWVSDAARLAALMSRVECRGGYTQIGRVLGHVLKEAGRSRVSAVVHVGD
;
A
#
# COMPACT_ATOMS: atom_id res chain seq x y z
N MET A 1 61.68 5.21 -7.88
CA MET A 1 60.83 4.61 -8.93
C MET A 1 59.68 3.88 -8.25
N LYS A 2 58.44 4.40 -8.37
CA LYS A 2 57.24 3.82 -7.73
C LYS A 2 56.53 2.88 -8.73
N ALA A 3 56.18 1.68 -8.29
CA ALA A 3 55.39 0.71 -9.03
C ALA A 3 53.92 1.17 -9.15
N PRO A 4 53.21 0.90 -10.27
CA PRO A 4 51.82 1.27 -10.42
C PRO A 4 50.87 0.22 -9.81
N THR A 5 49.92 0.70 -9.01
CA THR A 5 48.85 -0.07 -8.38
C THR A 5 47.72 -0.37 -9.38
N LYS A 6 47.36 -1.65 -9.58
CA LYS A 6 46.15 -2.07 -10.30
C LYS A 6 44.91 -1.58 -9.54
N ARG A 7 44.07 -0.78 -10.21
CA ARG A 7 42.76 -0.34 -9.72
C ARG A 7 41.74 -1.44 -10.02
N GLY A 8 41.11 -1.97 -8.96
CA GLY A 8 40.04 -2.96 -9.03
C GLY A 8 38.79 -2.42 -9.71
N THR A 9 38.10 -3.32 -10.39
CA THR A 9 36.97 -3.19 -11.31
C THR A 9 35.75 -2.51 -10.71
N GLY A 10 35.11 -1.66 -11.53
CA GLY A 10 33.82 -1.03 -11.22
C GLY A 10 32.70 -2.07 -11.08
N SER A 11 31.77 -1.77 -10.17
CA SER A 11 30.55 -2.52 -9.94
C SER A 11 29.66 -2.46 -11.18
N GLU A 12 29.57 -3.57 -11.89
CA GLU A 12 28.66 -3.78 -13.00
C GLU A 12 27.22 -3.87 -12.44
N LEU A 13 26.35 -2.94 -12.84
CA LEU A 13 24.93 -2.98 -12.51
C LEU A 13 24.29 -4.18 -13.27
N PRO A 14 23.39 -4.96 -12.64
CA PRO A 14 22.75 -6.07 -13.32
C PRO A 14 21.97 -5.61 -14.56
N PRO A 15 21.95 -6.40 -15.65
CA PRO A 15 21.30 -6.01 -16.89
C PRO A 15 19.78 -5.92 -16.74
N GLU A 16 19.19 -4.83 -17.25
CA GLU A 16 17.76 -4.51 -17.22
C GLU A 16 16.86 -5.63 -17.80
N ALA A 17 17.40 -6.47 -18.69
CA ALA A 17 16.70 -7.58 -19.32
C ALA A 17 16.24 -8.70 -18.34
N SER A 18 16.78 -8.74 -17.12
CA SER A 18 16.33 -9.67 -16.08
C SER A 18 15.08 -9.17 -15.35
N ALA A 19 14.89 -7.86 -15.22
CA ALA A 19 13.76 -7.27 -14.49
C ALA A 19 12.43 -7.48 -15.25
N ASP A 20 12.42 -7.34 -16.58
CA ASP A 20 11.21 -7.54 -17.39
C ASP A 20 10.73 -9.00 -17.34
N ARG A 21 11.65 -9.97 -17.36
CA ARG A 21 11.29 -11.40 -17.24
C ARG A 21 10.79 -11.76 -15.85
N GLU A 22 11.34 -11.14 -14.81
CA GLU A 22 10.88 -11.31 -13.43
C GLU A 22 9.47 -10.74 -13.25
N ILE A 23 9.17 -9.59 -13.89
CA ILE A 23 7.83 -9.00 -13.90
C ILE A 23 6.86 -9.91 -14.65
N ASP A 24 7.18 -10.37 -15.85
CA ASP A 24 6.33 -11.26 -16.64
C ASP A 24 6.04 -12.57 -15.89
N ALA A 25 7.07 -13.17 -15.30
CA ALA A 25 6.94 -14.38 -14.49
C ALA A 25 6.04 -14.14 -13.25
N PHE A 26 6.18 -12.99 -12.60
CA PHE A 26 5.31 -12.60 -11.49
C PHE A 26 3.86 -12.43 -11.93
N ILE A 27 3.61 -11.78 -13.08
CA ILE A 27 2.25 -11.59 -13.60
C ILE A 27 1.61 -12.93 -13.97
N GLU A 28 2.35 -13.83 -14.63
CA GLU A 28 1.87 -15.19 -14.94
C GLU A 28 1.60 -16.00 -13.67
N GLN A 29 2.49 -15.91 -12.67
CA GLN A 29 2.27 -16.55 -11.38
C GLN A 29 1.01 -16.03 -10.68
N VAL A 30 0.78 -14.71 -10.68
CA VAL A 30 -0.42 -14.09 -10.09
C VAL A 30 -1.69 -14.51 -10.81
N ARG A 31 -1.66 -14.60 -12.15
CA ARG A 31 -2.79 -15.09 -12.97
C ARG A 31 -3.13 -16.55 -12.68
N ALA A 32 -2.13 -17.38 -12.38
CA ALA A 32 -2.30 -18.80 -12.07
C ALA A 32 -2.79 -19.06 -10.63
N MET A 33 -2.78 -18.05 -9.75
CA MET A 33 -3.24 -18.24 -8.37
C MET A 33 -4.77 -18.44 -8.31
N PRO A 34 -5.27 -19.34 -7.45
CA PRO A 34 -6.71 -19.54 -7.26
C PRO A 34 -7.37 -18.22 -6.85
N GLN A 35 -8.28 -17.71 -7.68
CA GLN A 35 -9.15 -16.63 -7.29
C GLN A 35 -10.05 -17.14 -6.15
N LYS A 36 -9.99 -16.49 -4.98
CA LYS A 36 -10.95 -16.77 -3.90
C LYS A 36 -12.35 -16.43 -4.42
N THR A 37 -13.10 -17.48 -4.76
CA THR A 37 -14.46 -17.38 -5.28
C THR A 37 -15.43 -16.87 -4.21
N ALA A 38 -16.50 -16.24 -4.68
CA ALA A 38 -17.54 -15.52 -3.94
C ALA A 38 -18.36 -16.35 -2.92
N GLY A 39 -17.93 -17.56 -2.56
CA GLY A 39 -18.53 -18.41 -1.52
C GLY A 39 -17.77 -18.46 -0.19
N GLY A 40 -16.60 -17.82 -0.09
CA GLY A 40 -15.79 -17.72 1.14
C GLY A 40 -15.92 -16.36 1.84
N ALA A 41 -15.46 -16.30 3.10
CA ALA A 41 -15.38 -15.04 3.85
C ALA A 41 -14.62 -13.96 3.05
N ARG A 42 -15.20 -12.76 2.98
CA ARG A 42 -14.61 -11.61 2.27
C ARG A 42 -13.18 -11.37 2.75
N GLY A 43 -12.27 -11.08 1.82
CA GLY A 43 -10.91 -10.69 2.17
C GLY A 43 -10.92 -9.38 2.94
N ARG A 44 -10.06 -9.24 3.94
CA ARG A 44 -9.94 -8.01 4.74
C ARG A 44 -8.63 -7.31 4.43
N LEU A 45 -8.69 -6.14 3.79
CA LEU A 45 -7.54 -5.29 3.48
C LEU A 45 -7.51 -4.09 4.42
N ILE A 46 -6.37 -3.86 5.07
CA ILE A 46 -6.10 -2.57 5.71
C ILE A 46 -5.33 -1.71 4.71
N PHE A 47 -5.93 -0.61 4.28
CA PHE A 47 -5.28 0.39 3.45
C PHE A 47 -4.86 1.56 4.33
N SER A 48 -3.55 1.72 4.51
CA SER A 48 -2.99 2.68 5.45
C SER A 48 -2.16 3.75 4.76
N MET A 49 -2.20 4.98 5.27
CA MET A 49 -1.57 6.13 4.64
C MET A 49 -0.85 7.05 5.64
N ASP A 50 0.31 7.55 5.24
CA ASP A 50 0.98 8.69 5.84
C ASP A 50 0.40 10.01 5.26
N ALA A 51 -0.41 10.71 6.05
CA ALA A 51 -0.99 12.00 5.68
C ALA A 51 -0.22 13.18 6.30
N THR A 52 1.12 13.15 6.28
CA THR A 52 1.96 14.28 6.72
C THR A 52 2.29 15.28 5.59
N MET A 53 2.50 16.55 5.93
CA MET A 53 2.55 17.70 4.99
C MET A 53 3.67 17.65 3.94
N SER A 54 4.77 16.94 4.16
CA SER A 54 5.79 16.73 3.11
C SER A 54 5.24 16.06 1.85
N ARG A 55 4.03 15.47 1.93
CA ARG A 55 3.46 14.59 0.90
C ARG A 55 2.30 15.23 0.11
N GLN A 56 1.95 16.50 0.32
CA GLN A 56 0.79 17.14 -0.30
C GLN A 56 0.74 17.06 -1.85
N PRO A 57 1.85 17.26 -2.61
CA PRO A 57 1.84 17.14 -4.08
C PRO A 57 1.59 15.71 -4.58
N THR A 58 2.15 14.72 -3.88
CA THR A 58 1.98 13.29 -4.20
C THR A 58 0.63 12.79 -3.73
N TRP A 59 0.11 13.34 -2.64
CA TRP A 59 -1.20 13.05 -2.06
C TRP A 59 -2.34 13.41 -3.01
N ASP A 60 -2.34 14.61 -3.60
CA ASP A 60 -3.41 15.03 -4.51
C ASP A 60 -3.46 14.15 -5.78
N ARG A 61 -2.28 13.76 -6.28
CA ARG A 61 -2.16 12.82 -7.40
C ARG A 61 -2.60 11.41 -7.01
N ALA A 62 -2.27 10.98 -5.79
CA ALA A 62 -2.67 9.70 -5.24
C ALA A 62 -4.19 9.63 -4.97
N GLN A 63 -4.81 10.68 -4.42
CA GLN A 63 -6.26 10.77 -4.25
C GLN A 63 -7.00 10.60 -5.59
N HIS A 64 -6.48 11.22 -6.65
CA HIS A 64 -7.06 11.12 -7.99
C HIS A 64 -6.91 9.72 -8.62
N LEU A 65 -5.81 9.02 -8.33
CA LEU A 65 -5.54 7.67 -8.86
C LEU A 65 -6.17 6.55 -8.01
N GLN A 66 -6.29 6.75 -6.70
CA GLN A 66 -6.73 5.76 -5.73
C GLN A 66 -8.24 5.51 -5.76
N ALA A 67 -9.06 6.52 -6.08
CA ALA A 67 -10.49 6.30 -6.28
C ALA A 67 -10.76 5.25 -7.36
N ARG A 68 -9.99 5.28 -8.46
CA ARG A 68 -10.09 4.30 -9.56
C ARG A 68 -9.65 2.90 -9.15
N MET A 69 -8.62 2.77 -8.30
CA MET A 69 -8.19 1.45 -7.79
C MET A 69 -9.31 0.75 -7.02
N PHE A 70 -10.07 1.48 -6.20
CA PHE A 70 -11.15 0.89 -5.41
C PHE A 70 -12.41 0.62 -6.24
N GLU A 71 -12.73 1.47 -7.23
CA GLU A 71 -13.81 1.21 -8.19
C GLU A 71 -13.57 -0.09 -8.98
N GLU A 72 -12.36 -0.31 -9.47
CA GLU A 72 -12.02 -1.54 -10.19
C GLU A 72 -12.05 -2.77 -9.26
N THR A 73 -11.61 -2.61 -8.01
CA THR A 73 -11.66 -3.69 -7.01
C THR A 73 -13.11 -4.04 -6.61
N ALA A 74 -14.02 -3.06 -6.59
CA ALA A 74 -15.43 -3.30 -6.33
C ALA A 74 -16.14 -4.11 -7.43
N ARG A 75 -15.71 -4.00 -8.69
CA ARG A 75 -16.24 -4.83 -9.79
C ARG A 75 -15.89 -6.31 -9.61
N ILE A 76 -14.74 -6.61 -9.02
CA ILE A 76 -14.30 -7.98 -8.71
C ILE A 76 -15.01 -8.50 -7.45
N GLY A 77 -15.33 -7.60 -6.50
CA GLY A 77 -16.05 -7.92 -5.27
C GLY A 77 -15.21 -8.69 -4.24
N GLY A 78 -15.82 -9.07 -3.12
CA GLY A 78 -15.20 -9.97 -2.14
C GLY A 78 -14.16 -9.34 -1.19
N LEU A 79 -14.05 -8.01 -1.13
CA LEU A 79 -13.10 -7.32 -0.26
C LEU A 79 -13.78 -6.34 0.72
N ASP A 80 -13.44 -6.46 2.00
CA ASP A 80 -13.71 -5.45 3.01
C ASP A 80 -12.43 -4.66 3.25
N VAL A 81 -12.52 -3.34 3.15
CA VAL A 81 -11.38 -2.44 3.31
C VAL A 81 -11.54 -1.59 4.55
N GLN A 82 -10.48 -1.44 5.32
CA GLN A 82 -10.41 -0.45 6.39
C GLN A 82 -9.38 0.60 6.04
N LEU A 83 -9.80 1.86 6.00
CA LEU A 83 -8.92 3.00 5.80
C LEU A 83 -8.27 3.38 7.12
N VAL A 84 -6.95 3.45 7.15
CA VAL A 84 -6.18 3.91 8.31
C VAL A 84 -5.27 5.04 7.88
N PHE A 85 -5.15 6.09 8.68
CA PHE A 85 -4.17 7.13 8.42
C PHE A 85 -3.61 7.68 9.72
N TYR A 86 -2.40 8.20 9.65
CA TYR A 86 -1.88 9.10 10.66
C TYR A 86 -1.49 10.44 10.05
N ARG A 87 -1.55 11.48 10.88
CA ARG A 87 -1.12 12.84 10.54
C ARG A 87 -0.89 13.64 11.81
N GLY A 88 -0.38 14.86 11.65
CA GLY A 88 -0.15 15.71 12.82
C GLY A 88 0.86 15.09 13.79
N PHE A 89 0.81 15.56 15.03
CA PHE A 89 1.68 15.05 16.09
C PHE A 89 1.12 13.84 16.84
N ASN A 90 -0.20 13.63 16.80
CA ASN A 90 -0.85 12.58 17.59
C ASN A 90 -2.20 12.09 17.02
N GLU A 91 -2.43 12.18 15.71
CA GLU A 91 -3.64 11.66 15.09
C GLU A 91 -3.34 10.36 14.35
N CYS A 92 -3.97 9.26 14.76
CA CYS A 92 -4.03 8.01 14.00
C CYS A 92 -5.46 7.50 14.07
N LYS A 93 -6.12 7.38 12.91
CA LYS A 93 -7.54 7.05 12.80
C LYS A 93 -7.74 5.86 11.89
N ALA A 94 -8.73 5.04 12.22
CA ALA A 94 -9.20 3.93 11.41
C ALA A 94 -10.69 4.12 11.12
N SER A 95 -11.12 3.87 9.89
CA SER A 95 -12.53 3.83 9.52
C SER A 95 -13.19 2.54 10.04
N LYS A 96 -14.50 2.45 9.85
CA LYS A 96 -15.17 1.14 9.83
C LYS A 96 -14.68 0.34 8.62
N TRP A 97 -14.85 -0.98 8.66
CA TRP A 97 -14.71 -1.82 7.48
C TRP A 97 -15.77 -1.45 6.44
N VAL A 98 -15.36 -1.31 5.18
CA VAL A 98 -16.20 -0.84 4.08
C VAL A 98 -16.06 -1.79 2.92
N SER A 99 -17.18 -2.30 2.42
CA SER A 99 -17.25 -3.18 1.26
C SER A 99 -17.58 -2.43 -0.04
N ASP A 100 -17.94 -1.15 0.08
CA ASP A 100 -18.40 -0.29 -1.00
C ASP A 100 -17.32 0.72 -1.41
N ALA A 101 -16.97 0.72 -2.70
CA ALA A 101 -15.91 1.56 -3.23
C ALA A 101 -16.25 3.05 -3.17
N ALA A 102 -17.50 3.43 -3.46
CA ALA A 102 -17.91 4.83 -3.42
C ALA A 102 -17.77 5.43 -2.01
N ARG A 103 -18.16 4.67 -0.99
CA ARG A 103 -18.00 5.05 0.42
C ARG A 103 -16.55 5.12 0.85
N LEU A 104 -15.70 4.23 0.35
CA LEU A 104 -14.27 4.30 0.62
C LEU A 104 -13.63 5.53 -0.05
N ALA A 105 -13.95 5.80 -1.31
CA ALA A 105 -13.51 7.01 -2.02
C ALA A 105 -13.94 8.29 -1.27
N ALA A 106 -15.18 8.33 -0.77
CA ALA A 106 -15.70 9.44 0.02
C ALA A 106 -15.01 9.59 1.40
N LEU A 107 -14.46 8.52 1.98
CA LEU A 107 -13.63 8.60 3.19
C LEU A 107 -12.25 9.14 2.87
N MET A 108 -11.65 8.67 1.77
CA MET A 108 -10.32 9.08 1.33
C MET A 108 -10.28 10.56 0.96
N SER A 109 -11.30 11.08 0.27
CA SER A 109 -11.38 12.50 -0.13
C SER A 109 -11.42 13.49 1.03
N ARG A 110 -11.67 13.02 2.26
CA ARG A 110 -11.70 13.83 3.49
C ARG A 110 -10.37 13.84 4.23
N VAL A 111 -9.39 13.05 3.77
CA VAL A 111 -8.09 12.96 4.42
C VAL A 111 -7.19 14.05 3.87
N GLU A 112 -6.93 15.05 4.72
CA GLU A 112 -6.02 16.15 4.43
C GLU A 112 -4.65 15.92 5.09
N CYS A 113 -3.58 16.29 4.38
CA CYS A 113 -2.23 16.28 4.91
C CYS A 113 -2.05 17.33 6.02
N ARG A 114 -1.32 17.00 7.09
CA ARG A 114 -0.98 17.93 8.18
C ARG A 114 0.49 17.78 8.60
N GLY A 115 1.15 18.88 8.98
CA GLY A 115 2.53 18.82 9.49
C GLY A 115 2.62 17.93 10.73
N GLY A 116 3.62 17.06 10.81
CA GLY A 116 3.65 16.03 11.85
C GLY A 116 4.80 15.04 11.72
N TYR A 117 4.79 14.03 12.60
CA TYR A 117 5.77 12.95 12.62
C TYR A 117 5.21 11.67 12.00
N THR A 118 6.12 10.87 11.43
CA THR A 118 5.84 9.49 11.01
C THR A 118 5.43 8.65 12.22
N GLN A 119 4.24 8.05 12.15
CA GLN A 119 3.63 7.30 13.25
C GLN A 119 3.23 5.87 12.85
N ILE A 120 3.96 5.26 11.92
CA ILE A 120 3.66 3.92 11.37
C ILE A 120 3.50 2.84 12.46
N GLY A 121 4.21 2.96 13.59
CA GLY A 121 4.04 2.04 14.73
C GLY A 121 2.60 1.98 15.26
N ARG A 122 1.84 3.07 15.18
CA ARG A 122 0.42 3.09 15.57
C ARG A 122 -0.46 2.33 14.60
N VAL A 123 -0.15 2.41 13.30
CA VAL A 123 -0.82 1.63 12.25
C VAL A 123 -0.55 0.15 12.46
N LEU A 124 0.70 -0.24 12.65
CA LEU A 124 1.07 -1.64 12.88
C LEU A 124 0.41 -2.18 14.16
N GLY A 125 0.38 -1.39 15.23
CA GLY A 125 -0.35 -1.74 16.45
C GLY A 125 -1.86 -1.94 16.22
N HIS A 126 -2.48 -1.14 15.35
CA HIS A 126 -3.87 -1.31 14.94
C HIS A 126 -4.07 -2.58 14.10
N VAL A 127 -3.18 -2.83 13.13
CA VAL A 127 -3.18 -4.04 12.31
C VAL A 127 -3.13 -5.30 13.17
N LEU A 128 -2.22 -5.35 14.15
CA LEU A 128 -2.11 -6.49 15.07
C LEU A 128 -3.40 -6.72 15.86
N LYS A 129 -4.05 -5.65 16.34
CA LYS A 129 -5.34 -5.74 17.04
C LYS A 129 -6.45 -6.29 16.14
N GLU A 130 -6.53 -5.82 14.90
CA GLU A 130 -7.54 -6.30 13.95
C GLU A 130 -7.29 -7.73 13.47
N ALA A 131 -6.02 -8.12 13.32
CA ALA A 131 -5.61 -9.49 13.00
C ALA A 131 -5.94 -10.47 14.13
N GLY A 132 -5.88 -10.03 15.39
CA GLY A 132 -6.33 -10.81 16.55
C GLY A 132 -7.84 -11.03 16.61
N ARG A 133 -8.65 -10.18 15.95
CA ARG A 133 -10.12 -10.29 15.92
C ARG A 133 -10.61 -11.19 14.79
N SER A 134 -10.00 -11.06 13.62
CA SER A 134 -10.30 -11.88 12.45
C SER A 134 -9.15 -11.74 11.45
N ARG A 135 -9.04 -12.68 10.51
CA ARG A 135 -7.96 -12.67 9.51
C ARG A 135 -7.92 -11.34 8.76
N VAL A 136 -6.75 -10.72 8.71
CA VAL A 136 -6.43 -9.64 7.77
C VAL A 136 -5.69 -10.29 6.60
N SER A 137 -6.25 -10.17 5.41
CA SER A 137 -5.70 -10.79 4.19
C SER A 137 -4.46 -10.08 3.70
N ALA A 138 -4.45 -8.74 3.81
CA ALA A 138 -3.35 -7.91 3.35
C ALA A 138 -3.34 -6.57 4.08
N VAL A 139 -2.17 -5.95 4.10
CA VAL A 139 -1.98 -4.57 4.53
C VAL A 139 -1.21 -3.86 3.44
N VAL A 140 -1.74 -2.73 2.97
CA VAL A 140 -1.03 -1.82 2.07
C VAL A 140 -0.72 -0.57 2.87
N HIS A 141 0.53 -0.13 2.85
CA HIS A 141 0.96 1.11 3.46
C HIS A 141 1.53 2.04 2.40
N VAL A 142 1.01 3.26 2.35
CA VAL A 142 1.49 4.33 1.48
C VAL A 142 2.21 5.35 2.37
N GLY A 143 3.54 5.31 2.32
CA GLY A 143 4.47 6.21 3.00
C GLY A 143 5.54 6.71 2.02
N ASP A 144 6.54 7.44 2.52
CA ASP A 144 7.76 7.79 1.75
C ASP A 144 8.82 6.68 1.81
#